data_AF-A0A2T9Z2S2-F1
#
_entry.id   AF-A0A2T9Z2S2-F1
#
_cell.length_a   1.000
_cell.length_b   1.000
_cell.length_c   1.000
_cell.angle_alpha   90.00
_cell.angle_beta   90.00
_cell.angle_gamma   90.00
#
_symmetry.space_group_name_H-M   'P 1'
#
loop_
_entity.id
_entity.type
_entity.pdbx_description
1 polymer ?
#
loop_
_entity_poly.entity_id
_entity_poly.type
_entity_poly.pdbx_seq_one_letter_code
_entity_poly.pdbx_strand_id
1 'polypeptide(L)'
;MSGVSMSSMITEPLDLVKLCLDEQAYDQHLNMVLEDAKETVTNFEDDRDQVNDGEIGEKTVQTHSYKLLFVRGDSVVLVSPPKRA
;
A
#
# COMPACT_ATOMS: atom_id res chain seq x y z
N MET A 1 -23.07 30.03 -2.53
CA MET A 1 -22.17 29.11 -3.26
C MET A 1 -21.90 27.96 -2.33
N SER A 2 -22.60 26.86 -2.51
CA SER A 2 -22.67 25.73 -1.57
C SER A 2 -21.31 25.05 -1.47
N GLY A 3 -20.76 24.98 -0.26
CA GLY A 3 -19.63 24.11 0.04
C GLY A 3 -20.05 22.66 -0.25
N VAL A 4 -19.43 22.06 -1.26
CA VAL A 4 -19.60 20.65 -1.55
C VAL A 4 -18.98 19.90 -0.36
N SER A 5 -19.82 19.22 0.43
CA SER A 5 -19.35 18.37 1.51
C SER A 5 -18.48 17.26 0.91
N MET A 6 -17.25 17.08 1.39
CA MET A 6 -16.40 15.93 1.03
C MET A 6 -17.14 14.60 1.20
N SER A 7 -18.13 14.54 2.11
CA SER A 7 -18.96 13.34 2.32
C SER A 7 -19.90 13.02 1.16
N SER A 8 -20.17 13.93 0.23
CA SER A 8 -21.08 13.68 -0.90
C SER A 8 -20.37 13.18 -2.16
N MET A 9 -19.03 13.11 -2.17
CA MET A 9 -18.24 12.55 -3.28
C MET A 9 -17.76 11.12 -3.05
N ILE A 10 -17.92 10.59 -1.82
CA ILE A 10 -17.48 9.25 -1.44
C ILE A 10 -18.74 8.43 -1.18
N THR A 11 -19.21 7.75 -2.21
CA THR A 11 -20.42 6.92 -2.18
C THR A 11 -20.06 5.47 -1.88
N GLU A 12 -18.92 5.02 -2.42
CA GLU A 12 -18.41 3.67 -2.26
C GLU A 12 -16.98 3.68 -1.70
N PRO A 13 -16.55 2.61 -1.00
CA PRO A 13 -15.17 2.49 -0.51
C PRO A 13 -14.11 2.70 -1.61
N LEU A 14 -14.49 2.38 -2.85
CA LEU A 14 -13.64 2.51 -4.03
C LEU A 14 -13.43 3.96 -4.48
N ASP A 15 -14.37 4.88 -4.15
CA ASP A 15 -14.21 6.31 -4.39
C ASP A 15 -13.07 6.89 -3.53
N LEU A 16 -12.85 6.33 -2.34
CA LEU A 16 -11.73 6.70 -1.48
C LEU A 16 -10.38 6.22 -2.05
N VAL A 17 -10.36 5.04 -2.67
CA VAL A 17 -9.18 4.53 -3.39
C VAL A 17 -8.85 5.44 -4.57
N LYS A 18 -9.86 5.90 -5.31
CA LYS A 18 -9.70 6.91 -6.37
C LYS A 18 -9.02 8.18 -5.89
N LEU A 19 -9.44 8.69 -4.74
CA LEU A 19 -8.85 9.87 -4.13
C LEU A 19 -7.41 9.65 -3.65
N CYS A 20 -7.03 8.42 -3.29
CA CYS A 20 -5.68 8.10 -2.84
C CYS A 20 -4.70 7.86 -3.98
N LEU A 21 -5.20 7.36 -5.11
CA LEU A 21 -4.40 6.94 -6.27
C LEU A 21 -4.30 8.02 -7.36
N ASP A 22 -5.10 9.09 -7.26
CA ASP A 22 -5.12 10.29 -8.10
C ASP A 22 -5.23 9.98 -9.61
N GLU A 23 -4.10 9.80 -10.29
CA GLU A 23 -3.97 9.55 -11.75
C GLU A 23 -3.79 8.05 -12.10
N GLN A 24 -3.75 7.16 -11.10
CA GLN A 24 -3.48 5.73 -11.30
C GLN A 24 -4.76 4.93 -11.60
N ALA A 25 -4.59 3.86 -12.38
CA ALA A 25 -5.71 3.00 -12.78
C ALA A 25 -5.91 1.84 -11.79
N TYR A 26 -7.16 1.55 -11.46
CA TYR A 26 -7.56 0.38 -10.68
C TYR A 26 -8.93 -0.15 -11.12
N ASP A 27 -9.28 -1.37 -10.69
CA ASP A 27 -10.57 -2.00 -10.98
C ASP A 27 -11.30 -2.51 -9.72
N GLN A 28 -12.47 -3.12 -9.91
CA GLN A 28 -13.29 -3.71 -8.84
C GLN A 28 -12.61 -4.86 -8.08
N HIS A 29 -11.59 -5.48 -8.68
CA HIS A 29 -10.82 -6.56 -8.07
C HIS A 29 -9.63 -6.03 -7.28
N LEU A 30 -9.43 -4.70 -7.24
CA LEU A 30 -8.26 -4.03 -6.68
C LEU A 30 -6.96 -4.34 -7.45
N ASN A 31 -7.06 -4.71 -8.73
CA ASN A 31 -5.88 -4.64 -9.58
C ASN A 31 -5.49 -3.17 -9.76
N MET A 32 -4.20 -2.86 -9.75
CA MET A 32 -3.70 -1.48 -9.82
C MET A 32 -2.52 -1.36 -10.78
N VAL A 33 -2.41 -0.21 -11.44
CA VAL A 33 -1.21 0.20 -12.18
C VAL A 33 -0.63 1.43 -11.48
N LEU A 34 0.56 1.28 -10.90
CA LEU A 34 1.24 2.31 -10.13
C LEU A 34 2.42 2.89 -10.92
N GLU A 35 2.51 4.21 -10.99
CA GLU A 35 3.68 4.94 -11.50
C GLU A 35 4.62 5.31 -10.34
N ASP A 36 5.93 5.31 -10.60
CA ASP A 36 7.00 5.63 -9.64
C ASP A 36 6.88 4.89 -8.29
N ALA A 37 6.53 3.61 -8.35
CA ALA A 37 6.27 2.76 -7.20
C ALA A 37 7.57 2.37 -6.47
N LYS A 38 7.52 2.43 -5.13
CA LYS A 38 8.57 1.93 -4.23
C LYS A 38 8.07 0.70 -3.49
N GLU A 39 8.65 -0.45 -3.77
CA GLU A 39 8.41 -1.70 -3.05
C GLU A 39 9.39 -1.82 -1.86
N THR A 40 8.91 -2.37 -0.75
CA THR A 40 9.74 -2.70 0.40
C THR A 40 9.43 -4.12 0.87
N VAL A 41 10.37 -5.04 0.65
CA VAL A 41 10.28 -6.43 1.12
C VAL A 41 10.97 -6.52 2.47
N THR A 42 10.25 -6.98 3.49
CA THR A 42 10.79 -7.22 4.83
C THR A 42 10.90 -8.72 5.05
N ASN A 43 12.12 -9.21 5.19
CA ASN A 43 12.41 -10.59 5.56
C ASN A 43 12.81 -10.64 7.04
N PHE A 44 12.34 -11.66 7.74
CA PHE A 44 12.74 -11.98 9.10
C PHE A 44 13.57 -13.25 9.05
N GLU A 45 14.81 -13.18 9.51
CA GLU A 45 15.65 -14.36 9.67
C GLU A 45 15.32 -14.98 11.03
N ASP A 46 14.60 -16.11 11.01
CA ASP A 46 14.35 -16.91 12.21
C ASP A 46 15.63 -17.68 12.55
N ASP A 47 16.57 -17.01 13.22
CA ASP A 47 17.67 -17.69 13.90
C ASP A 47 17.09 -18.49 15.06
N ARG A 48 16.79 -19.77 14.77
CA ARG A 48 16.24 -20.76 15.71
C ARG A 48 17.11 -21.00 16.95
N ASP A 49 18.29 -20.40 17.04
CA ASP A 49 19.25 -20.57 18.14
C ASP A 49 19.22 -19.43 19.17
N GLN A 50 18.46 -18.34 18.95
CA GLN A 50 18.28 -17.27 19.95
C GLN A 50 16.88 -17.31 20.56
N VAL A 51 16.60 -18.40 21.29
CA VAL A 51 15.49 -18.44 22.26
C VAL A 51 15.92 -17.69 23.52
N ASN A 52 16.15 -16.38 23.43
CA ASN A 52 16.24 -15.52 24.60
C ASN A 52 15.91 -14.08 24.19
N ASP A 53 14.79 -13.59 24.72
CA ASP A 53 14.51 -12.18 24.94
C ASP A 53 13.87 -11.35 23.80
N GLY A 54 12.75 -11.80 23.24
CA GLY A 54 11.73 -10.91 22.65
C GLY A 54 12.14 -10.03 21.45
N GLU A 55 13.38 -10.12 21.00
CA GLU A 55 13.93 -9.40 19.88
C GLU A 55 13.57 -10.15 18.61
N ILE A 56 12.76 -9.50 17.78
CA ILE A 56 12.47 -9.93 16.42
C ILE A 56 13.82 -9.98 15.70
N GLY A 57 14.18 -11.15 15.15
CA GLY A 57 15.47 -11.42 14.51
C GLY A 57 15.87 -10.41 13.44
N GLU A 58 17.14 -10.47 13.01
CA GLU A 58 17.73 -9.51 12.06
C GLU A 58 16.78 -9.24 10.88
N LYS A 59 16.39 -7.98 10.74
CA LYS A 59 15.41 -7.53 9.75
C LYS A 59 16.13 -7.10 8.49
N THR A 60 16.12 -7.96 7.47
CA THR A 60 16.60 -7.60 6.14
C THR A 60 15.49 -6.84 5.39
N VAL A 61 15.75 -5.58 5.05
CA VAL A 61 14.84 -4.73 4.27
C VAL A 61 15.41 -4.52 2.87
N GLN A 62 14.73 -5.08 1.87
CA GLN A 62 15.06 -4.83 0.47
C GLN A 62 14.09 -3.80 -0.10
N THR A 63 14.62 -2.81 -0.82
CA THR A 63 13.83 -1.75 -1.44
C THR A 63 14.06 -1.76 -2.93
N HIS A 64 12.97 -1.79 -3.70
CA HIS A 64 13.00 -1.69 -5.15
C HIS A 64 12.17 -0.49 -5.61
N SER A 65 12.62 0.14 -6.70
CA SER A 65 11.90 1.25 -7.32
C SER A 65 11.54 0.88 -8.75
N TYR A 66 10.30 1.13 -9.13
CA TYR A 66 9.75 0.82 -10.44
C TYR A 66 9.13 2.05 -11.05
N LYS A 67 9.45 2.34 -12.31
CA LYS A 67 8.77 3.42 -13.04
C LYS A 67 7.29 3.13 -13.25
N LEU A 68 6.95 1.87 -13.53
CA LEU A 68 5.58 1.41 -13.71
C LEU A 68 5.46 -0.02 -13.15
N LEU A 69 4.46 -0.27 -12.31
CA LEU A 69 4.23 -1.56 -11.66
C LEU A 69 2.75 -1.93 -11.74
N PHE A 70 2.47 -3.14 -12.23
CA PHE A 70 1.14 -3.73 -12.15
C PHE A 70 1.04 -4.59 -10.88
N VAL A 71 0.02 -4.34 -10.07
CA VAL A 71 -0.28 -5.09 -8.84
C VAL A 71 -1.59 -5.83 -9.02
N ARG A 72 -1.57 -7.15 -8.78
CA ARG A 72 -2.78 -7.98 -8.81
C ARG A 72 -3.53 -7.83 -7.49
N GLY A 73 -4.85 -7.63 -7.57
CA GLY A 73 -5.68 -7.29 -6.42
C GLY A 73 -5.83 -8.38 -5.37
N ASP A 74 -5.65 -9.66 -5.74
CA ASP A 74 -5.71 -10.78 -4.78
C ASP A 74 -4.67 -10.67 -3.65
N SER A 75 -3.54 -9.98 -3.89
CA SER A 75 -2.47 -9.80 -2.90
C SER A 75 -2.64 -8.55 -2.02
N VAL A 76 -3.67 -7.74 -2.27
CA VAL A 76 -3.87 -6.45 -1.60
C VAL A 76 -4.66 -6.65 -0.31
N VAL A 77 -4.05 -6.31 0.82
CA VAL A 77 -4.69 -6.42 2.15
C VAL A 77 -5.25 -5.08 2.63
N LEU A 78 -4.51 -3.99 2.39
CA LEU A 78 -4.87 -2.65 2.85
C LEU A 78 -4.38 -1.61 1.84
N VAL A 79 -5.23 -0.63 1.56
CA VAL A 79 -4.85 0.59 0.84
C VAL A 79 -5.02 1.76 1.79
N SER A 80 -3.99 2.59 1.91
CA SER A 80 -4.01 3.79 2.74
C SER A 80 -3.24 4.92 2.06
N PRO A 81 -3.64 6.18 2.26
CA PRO A 81 -2.87 7.32 1.76
C PRO A 81 -1.46 7.32 2.36
N PRO A 82 -0.48 7.94 1.67
CA PRO A 82 0.85 8.11 2.23
C PRO A 82 0.78 8.84 3.57
N LYS A 83 1.68 8.48 4.50
CA LYS A 83 1.80 9.17 5.79
C LYS A 83 1.98 10.67 5.50
N ARG A 84 1.03 11.49 5.96
CA ARG A 84 1.20 12.95 5.94
C ARG A 84 2.45 13.27 6.78
N ALA A 85 3.40 13.97 6.17
CA ALA A 85 4.54 14.55 6.88
C ALA A 85 4.07 15.71 7.77
#